data_AF-A0A8T2T8R1-F1
#
_entry.id   AF-A0A8T2T8R1-F1
#
_cell.length_a   1.000
_cell.length_b   1.000
_cell.length_c   1.000
_cell.angle_alpha   90.00
_cell.angle_beta   90.00
_cell.angle_gamma   90.00
#
_symmetry.space_group_name_H-M   'P 1'
#
loop_
_entity.id
_entity.type
_entity.pdbx_description
1 polymer ?
#
loop_
_entity_poly.entity_id
_entity_poly.type
_entity_poly.pdbx_seq_one_letter_code
_entity_poly.pdbx_strand_id
1 'polypeptide(L)'
;MYSISSGVFYGVCSCFRNLASASSQLSCAFGSPNCFSPKGGLTINRLHANLTVSATQTQFSRNTSSCRRPTLARASIGQVVLVANFSTGIPNNMSIPNEVDPVVSSEWLHSHLSNPNVKVIDASWYMPGDNRNPFEEYKSCHVPGALFFDVDGVVDPTTSLPHMLPNETAFAAAVSALGIQNSDTVVVYDGKGIFSAARVWWMFRTFGHKDIFVLDGGLPDWRAKGYNVESSTSLDLLSKISKASEVVKKTYKGEQVGASSFRAVYQPDLVWSLEQVQANINDANRVLVDARSKARFEGTVPEPRKGIRGGHVPGSKCVPFNEVLRDGKTLLEKEVLRSKFEDAGVPLLSPIVASCGTGVTACILALALHRLGKNDVAVYDGSWTEWGGLSETPVATHSG
;
A
#
# COMPACT_ATOMS: atom_id res chain seq x y z
N MET A 1 -24.51 56.37 -22.70
CA MET A 1 -24.15 56.32 -24.13
C MET A 1 -23.09 55.23 -24.31
N TYR A 2 -22.97 54.63 -25.49
CA TYR A 2 -21.99 53.56 -25.84
C TYR A 2 -20.52 54.06 -25.69
N SER A 3 -19.45 53.26 -25.53
CA SER A 3 -19.19 51.80 -25.62
C SER A 3 -17.91 51.47 -24.77
N ILE A 4 -17.49 50.27 -24.31
CA ILE A 4 -17.67 48.83 -24.65
C ILE A 4 -16.94 48.41 -25.94
N SER A 5 -15.91 47.54 -25.98
CA SER A 5 -15.14 46.77 -24.96
C SER A 5 -13.71 46.48 -25.48
N SER A 6 -12.66 46.30 -24.67
CA SER A 6 -12.27 45.09 -23.89
C SER A 6 -12.10 43.81 -24.75
N GLY A 7 -10.88 43.25 -24.79
CA GLY A 7 -10.53 42.08 -25.61
C GLY A 7 -10.40 40.75 -24.84
N VAL A 8 -10.20 39.64 -25.57
CA VAL A 8 -10.01 38.29 -25.03
C VAL A 8 -8.91 37.55 -25.81
N PHE A 9 -7.99 36.89 -25.10
CA PHE A 9 -7.02 35.96 -25.69
C PHE A 9 -7.64 34.56 -25.86
N TYR A 10 -7.39 33.90 -27.00
CA TYR A 10 -7.62 32.47 -27.18
C TYR A 10 -6.36 31.81 -27.76
N GLY A 11 -5.67 31.01 -26.95
CA GLY A 11 -4.55 30.17 -27.38
C GLY A 11 -5.02 28.74 -27.60
N VAL A 12 -5.16 28.32 -28.86
CA VAL A 12 -5.44 26.92 -29.24
C VAL A 12 -4.20 26.33 -29.89
N CYS A 13 -3.51 25.44 -29.17
CA CYS A 13 -2.33 24.75 -29.70
C CYS A 13 -2.77 23.47 -30.43
N SER A 14 -2.52 23.40 -31.75
CA SER A 14 -2.87 22.25 -32.58
C SER A 14 -1.76 21.97 -33.59
N CYS A 15 -0.90 20.99 -33.26
CA CYS A 15 0.23 20.59 -34.10
C CYS A 15 -0.04 19.26 -34.80
N PHE A 16 -0.42 19.33 -36.08
CA PHE A 16 -0.44 18.18 -36.99
C PHE A 16 -0.04 18.61 -38.40
N ARG A 17 1.17 18.23 -38.83
CA ARG A 17 1.50 17.87 -40.22
C ARG A 17 2.92 17.33 -40.35
N ASN A 18 3.03 16.21 -41.06
CA ASN A 18 4.27 15.74 -41.65
C ASN A 18 4.71 16.70 -42.77
N LEU A 19 6.01 16.73 -43.07
CA LEU A 19 6.50 16.35 -44.40
C LEU A 19 8.00 16.05 -44.35
N ALA A 20 8.48 15.26 -45.31
CA ALA A 20 9.87 14.82 -45.38
C ALA A 20 10.55 15.38 -46.63
N SER A 21 11.85 15.63 -46.52
CA SER A 21 12.77 15.70 -47.65
C SER A 21 14.15 15.21 -47.21
N ALA A 22 14.87 14.59 -48.14
CA ALA A 22 16.23 14.10 -47.94
C ALA A 22 17.11 14.58 -49.09
N SER A 23 18.42 14.75 -48.86
CA SER A 23 19.47 14.32 -49.81
C SER A 23 20.88 14.80 -49.43
N SER A 24 21.86 13.88 -49.50
CA SER A 24 23.30 14.12 -49.80
C SER A 24 24.12 14.99 -48.81
N GLN A 25 25.44 14.81 -48.63
CA GLN A 25 26.48 14.37 -49.59
C GLN A 25 27.49 13.35 -49.02
N LEU A 26 28.38 12.87 -49.90
CA LEU A 26 29.45 11.89 -49.64
C LEU A 26 30.82 12.54 -49.37
N SER A 27 31.71 11.80 -48.71
CA SER A 27 33.14 11.68 -49.09
C SER A 27 33.76 10.42 -48.48
N CYS A 28 34.76 9.81 -49.14
CA CYS A 28 35.30 8.49 -48.79
C CYS A 28 36.82 8.36 -48.98
N ALA A 29 37.49 7.65 -48.07
CA ALA A 29 38.76 6.93 -48.29
C ALA A 29 38.89 5.84 -47.21
N PHE A 30 38.72 4.55 -47.48
CA PHE A 30 39.59 3.57 -48.18
C PHE A 30 40.72 2.96 -47.32
N GLY A 31 40.64 1.63 -47.11
CA GLY A 31 41.61 0.80 -46.39
C GLY A 31 40.96 -0.50 -45.88
N SER A 32 41.29 -1.65 -46.46
CA SER A 32 40.64 -2.96 -46.22
C SER A 32 41.71 -4.09 -46.27
N PRO A 33 41.40 -5.41 -46.17
CA PRO A 33 40.15 -6.11 -45.82
C PRO A 33 40.30 -7.26 -44.78
N ASN A 34 39.18 -7.75 -44.23
CA ASN A 34 38.85 -9.17 -43.84
C ASN A 34 37.84 -9.21 -42.67
N CYS A 35 36.91 -10.17 -42.53
CA CYS A 35 36.12 -10.90 -43.54
C CYS A 35 34.91 -11.58 -42.87
N PHE A 36 33.76 -11.61 -43.55
CA PHE A 36 32.51 -12.34 -43.22
C PHE A 36 31.65 -11.94 -41.99
N SER A 37 30.33 -12.02 -42.23
CA SER A 37 29.15 -11.90 -41.35
C SER A 37 28.11 -12.91 -41.89
N PRO A 38 27.11 -13.46 -41.14
CA PRO A 38 25.91 -12.74 -40.66
C PRO A 38 25.39 -13.26 -39.27
N LYS A 39 24.28 -12.84 -38.64
CA LYS A 39 23.34 -11.69 -38.71
C LYS A 39 22.63 -11.60 -37.35
N GLY A 40 22.15 -10.42 -36.94
CA GLY A 40 21.20 -10.28 -35.82
C GLY A 40 19.74 -10.39 -36.23
N GLY A 41 18.82 -10.54 -35.26
CA GLY A 41 17.37 -10.51 -35.49
C GLY A 41 16.57 -10.26 -34.21
N LEU A 42 15.80 -9.15 -34.17
CA LEU A 42 14.78 -8.93 -33.15
C LEU A 42 13.51 -9.73 -33.48
N THR A 43 12.92 -10.37 -32.47
CA THR A 43 11.66 -11.10 -32.63
C THR A 43 10.47 -10.17 -32.40
N ILE A 44 9.74 -9.82 -33.46
CA ILE A 44 8.42 -9.17 -33.36
C ILE A 44 7.35 -10.24 -33.57
N ASN A 45 6.57 -10.53 -32.52
CA ASN A 45 5.48 -11.49 -32.61
C ASN A 45 4.35 -10.95 -33.50
N ARG A 46 4.09 -11.61 -34.63
CA ARG A 46 2.90 -11.38 -35.45
C ARG A 46 1.68 -12.02 -34.79
N LEU A 47 0.68 -11.21 -34.44
CA LEU A 47 -0.67 -11.71 -34.20
C LEU A 47 -1.29 -12.16 -35.53
N HIS A 48 -1.66 -13.44 -35.62
CA HIS A 48 -2.42 -13.98 -36.74
C HIS A 48 -3.93 -13.83 -36.47
N ALA A 49 -4.60 -13.00 -37.26
CA ALA A 49 -6.06 -12.89 -37.25
C ALA A 49 -6.67 -13.93 -38.21
N ASN A 50 -7.36 -14.93 -37.67
CA ASN A 50 -8.08 -15.92 -38.48
C ASN A 50 -9.47 -15.38 -38.87
N LEU A 51 -9.63 -14.89 -40.11
CA LEU A 51 -10.96 -14.63 -40.67
C LEU A 51 -11.66 -15.97 -40.98
N THR A 52 -12.78 -16.21 -40.31
CA THR A 52 -13.70 -17.32 -40.66
C THR A 52 -14.92 -16.72 -41.35
N VAL A 53 -15.07 -16.98 -42.65
CA VAL A 53 -16.24 -16.52 -43.43
C VAL A 53 -17.33 -17.59 -43.36
N SER A 54 -18.43 -17.30 -42.68
CA SER A 54 -19.64 -18.13 -42.71
C SER A 54 -20.67 -17.51 -43.66
N ALA A 55 -21.11 -18.29 -44.64
CA ALA A 55 -22.11 -17.87 -45.63
C ALA A 55 -23.45 -18.56 -45.34
N THR A 56 -24.42 -17.81 -44.79
CA THR A 56 -25.78 -18.30 -44.54
C THR A 56 -26.58 -18.37 -45.85
N GLN A 57 -26.95 -19.58 -46.28
CA GLN A 57 -27.87 -19.76 -47.40
C GLN A 57 -29.30 -19.36 -47.00
N THR A 58 -29.85 -18.32 -47.62
CA THR A 58 -31.27 -17.97 -47.48
C THR A 58 -32.13 -18.92 -48.31
N GLN A 59 -32.89 -19.79 -47.68
CA GLN A 59 -33.85 -20.66 -48.38
C GLN A 59 -35.04 -19.84 -48.91
N PHE A 60 -35.21 -19.81 -50.23
CA PHE A 60 -36.39 -19.22 -50.86
C PHE A 60 -37.55 -20.22 -50.92
N SER A 61 -38.55 -20.01 -50.06
CA SER A 61 -39.85 -20.67 -50.21
C SER A 61 -40.56 -20.15 -51.47
N ARG A 62 -40.92 -21.05 -52.39
CA ARG A 62 -41.74 -20.71 -53.55
C ARG A 62 -43.21 -20.75 -53.16
N ASN A 63 -43.97 -19.70 -53.47
CA ASN A 63 -45.42 -19.76 -53.52
C ASN A 63 -45.93 -18.99 -54.75
N THR A 64 -46.95 -19.52 -55.44
CA THR A 64 -47.24 -19.15 -56.84
C THR A 64 -48.67 -18.64 -57.05
N SER A 65 -48.84 -17.37 -57.43
CA SER A 65 -50.09 -16.90 -58.06
C SER A 65 -50.00 -15.51 -58.70
N SER A 66 -50.55 -15.39 -59.91
CA SER A 66 -51.07 -14.16 -60.55
C SER A 66 -50.09 -13.05 -61.01
N CYS A 67 -50.30 -12.58 -62.25
CA CYS A 67 -49.52 -11.53 -62.90
C CYS A 67 -49.94 -10.09 -62.54
N ARG A 68 -48.99 -9.15 -62.66
CA ARG A 68 -49.20 -7.78 -63.22
C ARG A 68 -47.86 -7.18 -63.69
N ARG A 69 -47.93 -6.06 -64.42
CA ARG A 69 -46.81 -5.46 -65.19
C ARG A 69 -45.72 -4.83 -64.29
N PRO A 70 -44.45 -4.77 -64.74
CA PRO A 70 -43.37 -4.18 -63.95
C PRO A 70 -43.43 -2.65 -63.94
N THR A 71 -43.25 -2.06 -62.75
CA THR A 71 -42.95 -0.63 -62.54
C THR A 71 -41.55 -0.48 -61.96
N LEU A 72 -40.83 0.56 -62.38
CA LEU A 72 -39.46 0.85 -61.93
C LEU A 72 -39.39 1.11 -60.42
N ALA A 73 -38.90 0.14 -59.66
CA ALA A 73 -38.58 0.31 -58.25
C ALA A 73 -37.12 0.78 -58.10
N ARG A 74 -36.92 1.93 -57.44
CA ARG A 74 -35.58 2.37 -57.01
C ARG A 74 -35.04 1.39 -55.97
N ALA A 75 -33.88 0.79 -56.23
CA ALA A 75 -33.14 0.08 -55.19
C ALA A 75 -32.60 1.10 -54.16
N SER A 76 -33.12 1.04 -52.94
CA SER A 76 -32.49 1.72 -51.80
C SER A 76 -31.26 0.93 -51.38
N ILE A 77 -30.11 1.58 -51.25
CA ILE A 77 -28.90 0.96 -50.69
C ILE A 77 -29.10 0.89 -49.18
N GLY A 78 -29.57 -0.26 -48.70
CA GLY A 78 -29.68 -0.54 -47.27
C GLY A 78 -28.31 -0.43 -46.60
N GLN A 79 -28.17 0.49 -45.65
CA GLN A 79 -26.93 0.72 -44.94
C GLN A 79 -26.63 -0.49 -44.05
N VAL A 80 -25.57 -1.26 -44.39
CA VAL A 80 -25.13 -2.40 -43.59
C VAL A 80 -24.49 -1.88 -42.30
N VAL A 81 -25.30 -1.77 -41.24
CA VAL A 81 -24.81 -1.50 -39.89
C VAL A 81 -24.09 -2.75 -39.40
N LEU A 82 -22.75 -2.72 -39.45
CA LEU A 82 -21.92 -3.81 -38.95
C LEU A 82 -21.91 -3.78 -37.42
N VAL A 83 -22.91 -4.43 -36.79
CA VAL A 83 -22.98 -4.59 -35.34
C VAL A 83 -21.88 -5.55 -34.89
N ALA A 84 -20.70 -5.00 -34.63
CA ALA A 84 -19.61 -5.71 -33.98
C ALA A 84 -20.01 -5.98 -32.52
N ASN A 85 -20.60 -7.16 -32.27
CA ASN A 85 -20.83 -7.68 -30.93
C ASN A 85 -19.48 -7.97 -30.26
N PHE A 86 -18.87 -6.94 -29.68
CA PHE A 86 -17.76 -7.07 -28.76
C PHE A 86 -18.25 -7.76 -27.49
N SER A 87 -18.25 -9.09 -27.51
CA SER A 87 -18.25 -9.88 -26.30
C SER A 87 -16.94 -9.61 -25.56
N THR A 88 -16.93 -8.56 -24.74
CA THR A 88 -15.89 -8.31 -23.75
C THR A 88 -16.00 -9.35 -22.65
N GLY A 89 -15.66 -10.59 -22.99
CA GLY A 89 -15.37 -11.63 -22.01
C GLY A 89 -14.19 -11.12 -21.19
N ILE A 90 -14.48 -10.64 -19.99
CA ILE A 90 -13.46 -10.20 -19.03
C ILE A 90 -12.54 -11.41 -18.82
N PRO A 91 -11.22 -11.28 -19.07
CA PRO A 91 -10.31 -12.38 -18.81
C PRO A 91 -10.27 -12.60 -17.30
N ASN A 92 -10.88 -13.68 -16.82
CA ASN A 92 -10.88 -14.13 -15.41
C ASN A 92 -9.49 -14.62 -14.94
N ASN A 93 -8.44 -14.01 -15.46
CA ASN A 93 -7.09 -14.07 -14.93
C ASN A 93 -6.31 -12.82 -15.39
N MET A 94 -6.71 -11.64 -14.91
CA MET A 94 -5.77 -10.53 -14.80
C MET A 94 -4.82 -10.89 -13.66
N SER A 95 -3.80 -11.68 -13.98
CA SER A 95 -2.76 -12.08 -13.04
C SER A 95 -2.04 -10.84 -12.55
N ILE A 96 -2.41 -10.37 -11.36
CA ILE A 96 -1.59 -9.46 -10.54
C ILE A 96 -0.17 -10.04 -10.56
N PRO A 97 0.89 -9.22 -10.68
CA PRO A 97 2.25 -9.70 -10.53
C PRO A 97 2.41 -10.55 -9.26
N ASN A 98 3.41 -11.42 -9.22
CA ASN A 98 3.68 -12.25 -8.05
C ASN A 98 4.30 -11.38 -6.94
N GLU A 99 3.47 -10.50 -6.36
CA GLU A 99 3.83 -9.57 -5.30
C GLU A 99 4.10 -10.36 -4.02
N VAL A 100 5.22 -10.04 -3.38
CA VAL A 100 5.67 -10.73 -2.17
C VAL A 100 4.67 -10.45 -1.06
N ASP A 101 4.16 -11.51 -0.43
CA ASP A 101 3.26 -11.41 0.72
C ASP A 101 3.96 -10.59 1.82
N PRO A 102 3.36 -9.52 2.39
CA PRO A 102 4.04 -8.68 3.38
C PRO A 102 4.27 -9.35 4.75
N VAL A 103 4.07 -10.68 4.83
CA VAL A 103 4.31 -11.49 6.01
C VAL A 103 5.11 -12.75 5.66
N VAL A 104 5.87 -13.27 6.63
CA VAL A 104 6.58 -14.55 6.56
C VAL A 104 6.15 -15.45 7.71
N SER A 105 6.13 -16.77 7.51
CA SER A 105 5.77 -17.71 8.58
C SER A 105 6.94 -18.01 9.52
N SER A 106 6.64 -18.54 10.71
CA SER A 106 7.66 -18.99 11.66
C SER A 106 8.58 -20.08 11.09
N GLU A 107 8.07 -20.96 10.22
CA GLU A 107 8.88 -21.95 9.47
C GLU A 107 9.92 -21.26 8.58
N TRP A 108 9.51 -20.21 7.86
CA TRP A 108 10.41 -19.42 7.01
C TRP A 108 11.47 -18.76 7.88
N LEU A 109 11.08 -18.05 8.94
CA LEU A 109 12.03 -17.35 9.80
C LEU A 109 13.00 -18.32 10.47
N HIS A 110 12.51 -19.45 11.00
CA HIS A 110 13.34 -20.48 11.61
C HIS A 110 14.39 -21.04 10.63
N SER A 111 14.01 -21.20 9.37
CA SER A 111 14.90 -21.67 8.29
C SER A 111 15.93 -20.62 7.85
N HIS A 112 15.73 -19.34 8.17
CA HIS A 112 16.59 -18.23 7.73
C HIS A 112 17.32 -17.51 8.89
N LEU A 113 17.08 -17.86 10.16
CA LEU A 113 17.72 -17.23 11.34
C LEU A 113 19.26 -17.21 11.29
N SER A 114 19.90 -18.16 10.61
CA SER A 114 21.36 -18.20 10.47
C SER A 114 21.92 -17.30 9.36
N ASN A 115 21.06 -16.61 8.60
CA ASN A 115 21.49 -15.64 7.57
C ASN A 115 21.82 -14.29 8.24
N PRO A 116 23.08 -13.80 8.21
CA PRO A 116 23.45 -12.56 8.88
C PRO A 116 22.76 -11.31 8.31
N ASN A 117 22.18 -11.40 7.11
CA ASN A 117 21.41 -10.31 6.49
C ASN A 117 19.94 -10.28 6.94
N VAL A 118 19.45 -11.32 7.63
CA VAL A 118 18.09 -11.31 8.21
C VAL A 118 18.14 -10.66 9.58
N LYS A 119 17.37 -9.58 9.77
CA LYS A 119 17.27 -8.85 11.05
C LYS A 119 15.89 -9.07 11.64
N VAL A 120 15.84 -9.75 12.78
CA VAL A 120 14.59 -9.95 13.52
C VAL A 120 14.36 -8.77 14.46
N ILE A 121 13.15 -8.23 14.46
CA ILE A 121 12.75 -7.13 15.33
C ILE A 121 11.59 -7.58 16.22
N ASP A 122 11.75 -7.46 17.53
CA ASP A 122 10.65 -7.44 18.48
C ASP A 122 10.12 -6.00 18.58
N ALA A 123 8.95 -5.75 18.01
CA ALA A 123 8.27 -4.45 18.04
C ALA A 123 7.11 -4.45 19.06
N SER A 124 7.20 -5.26 20.12
CA SER A 124 6.12 -5.37 21.11
C SER A 124 5.79 -4.03 21.76
N TRP A 125 4.53 -3.63 21.63
CA TRP A 125 3.95 -2.48 22.31
C TRP A 125 2.52 -2.84 22.74
N TYR A 126 2.09 -2.37 23.90
CA TYR A 126 0.82 -2.75 24.52
C TYR A 126 0.04 -1.52 24.98
N MET A 127 -1.29 -1.62 24.97
CA MET A 127 -2.17 -0.57 25.47
C MET A 127 -1.95 -0.42 26.99
N PRO A 128 -2.09 0.79 27.57
CA PRO A 128 -1.90 1.00 29.01
C PRO A 128 -2.79 0.14 29.93
N GLY A 129 -3.91 -0.40 29.42
CA GLY A 129 -4.78 -1.33 30.16
C GLY A 129 -4.40 -2.81 30.06
N ASP A 130 -3.43 -3.19 29.22
CA ASP A 130 -2.96 -4.59 29.12
C ASP A 130 -2.13 -5.03 30.34
N ASN A 131 -1.60 -4.09 31.15
CA ASN A 131 -0.72 -4.33 32.30
C ASN A 131 0.55 -5.16 31.98
N ARG A 132 1.01 -5.13 30.72
CA ARG A 132 2.21 -5.82 30.23
C ARG A 132 3.34 -4.82 29.99
N ASN A 133 4.58 -5.20 30.30
CA ASN A 133 5.78 -4.41 29.94
C ASN A 133 6.54 -5.13 28.81
N PRO A 134 6.55 -4.58 27.58
CA PRO A 134 7.12 -5.28 26.44
C PRO A 134 8.63 -5.46 26.52
N PHE A 135 9.36 -4.54 27.16
CA PHE A 135 10.82 -4.62 27.27
C PHE A 135 11.27 -5.63 28.35
N GLU A 136 10.51 -5.77 29.44
CA GLU A 136 10.74 -6.85 30.41
C GLU A 136 10.37 -8.22 29.82
N GLU A 137 9.27 -8.31 29.06
CA GLU A 137 8.90 -9.53 28.35
C GLU A 137 9.97 -9.95 27.33
N TYR A 138 10.39 -9.05 26.44
CA TYR A 138 11.48 -9.26 25.49
C TYR A 138 12.74 -9.80 26.19
N LYS A 139 13.20 -9.14 27.26
CA LYS A 139 14.39 -9.59 28.02
C LYS A 139 14.29 -11.02 28.56
N SER A 140 13.08 -11.52 28.81
CA SER A 140 12.80 -12.86 29.33
C SER A 140 12.48 -13.92 28.25
N CYS A 141 12.07 -13.50 27.05
CA CYS A 141 11.60 -14.39 25.98
C CYS A 141 11.51 -13.64 24.64
N HIS A 142 12.55 -13.72 23.81
CA HIS A 142 12.57 -13.16 22.44
C HIS A 142 13.01 -14.22 21.41
N VAL A 143 12.73 -13.98 20.13
CA VAL A 143 13.29 -14.81 19.04
C VAL A 143 14.83 -14.67 19.05
N PRO A 144 15.61 -15.76 18.82
CA PRO A 144 17.06 -15.68 18.90
C PRO A 144 17.68 -14.63 17.98
N GLY A 145 18.62 -13.86 18.49
CA GLY A 145 19.27 -12.74 17.80
C GLY A 145 18.37 -11.53 17.51
N ALA A 146 17.13 -11.48 18.00
CA ALA A 146 16.22 -10.36 17.75
C ALA A 146 16.67 -9.05 18.44
N LEU A 147 16.24 -7.93 17.85
CA LEU A 147 16.46 -6.57 18.34
C LEU A 147 15.14 -5.99 18.84
N PHE A 148 15.10 -5.39 20.03
CA PHE A 148 13.91 -4.66 20.47
C PHE A 148 13.80 -3.30 19.77
N PHE A 149 12.67 -3.01 19.15
CA PHE A 149 12.33 -1.70 18.59
C PHE A 149 11.34 -1.00 19.52
N ASP A 150 11.84 0.02 20.21
CA ASP A 150 11.07 0.85 21.14
C ASP A 150 10.10 1.78 20.37
N VAL A 151 8.85 1.34 20.22
CA VAL A 151 7.78 2.06 19.49
C VAL A 151 7.41 3.40 20.13
N ASP A 152 7.73 3.63 21.40
CA ASP A 152 7.57 4.93 22.07
C ASP A 152 8.87 5.77 22.11
N GLY A 153 10.02 5.16 21.80
CA GLY A 153 11.32 5.83 21.69
C GLY A 153 11.69 6.29 20.29
N VAL A 154 11.17 5.64 19.25
CA VAL A 154 11.42 5.96 17.83
C VAL A 154 10.23 6.72 17.22
N VAL A 155 9.98 7.90 17.79
CA VAL A 155 8.83 8.79 17.51
C VAL A 155 9.27 10.24 17.34
N ASP A 156 8.41 11.12 16.82
CA ASP A 156 8.61 12.57 16.91
C ASP A 156 8.36 13.06 18.36
N PRO A 157 9.36 13.64 19.05
CA PRO A 157 9.24 14.12 20.43
C PRO A 157 8.78 15.59 20.55
N THR A 158 8.50 16.28 19.43
CA THR A 158 8.09 17.71 19.42
C THR A 158 6.58 17.89 19.60
N THR A 159 5.81 16.82 19.43
CA THR A 159 4.36 16.79 19.57
C THR A 159 3.92 16.00 20.81
N SER A 160 2.73 16.32 21.31
CA SER A 160 2.06 15.55 22.38
C SER A 160 1.23 14.37 21.84
N LEU A 161 1.13 14.25 20.52
CA LEU A 161 0.49 13.13 19.85
C LEU A 161 1.34 11.85 19.95
N PRO A 162 0.71 10.69 20.17
CA PRO A 162 1.42 9.44 20.43
C PRO A 162 1.91 8.76 19.14
N HIS A 163 3.09 8.13 19.22
CA HIS A 163 3.70 7.29 18.18
C HIS A 163 3.95 7.94 16.81
N MET A 164 3.81 9.26 16.69
CA MET A 164 3.98 10.02 15.44
C MET A 164 5.34 9.73 14.80
N LEU A 165 5.38 9.67 13.45
CA LEU A 165 6.59 9.38 12.70
C LEU A 165 7.74 10.34 13.04
N PRO A 166 8.93 9.83 13.43
CA PRO A 166 10.13 10.67 13.50
C PRO A 166 10.57 11.09 12.09
N ASN A 167 11.32 12.18 11.97
CA ASN A 167 11.90 12.60 10.69
C ASN A 167 12.93 11.57 10.13
N GLU A 168 13.23 11.67 8.83
CA GLU A 168 14.14 10.75 8.11
C GLU A 168 15.48 10.55 8.82
N THR A 169 16.11 11.63 9.28
CA THR A 169 17.41 11.60 9.95
C THR A 169 17.34 10.85 11.27
N ALA A 170 16.28 11.06 12.05
CA ALA A 170 16.08 10.42 13.34
C ALA A 170 15.76 8.91 13.17
N PHE A 171 14.92 8.55 12.19
CA PHE A 171 14.65 7.15 11.87
C PHE A 171 15.91 6.42 11.37
N ALA A 172 16.64 7.03 10.43
CA ALA A 172 17.89 6.50 9.89
C ALA A 172 18.94 6.26 10.98
N ALA A 173 19.10 7.22 11.91
CA ALA A 173 19.99 7.09 13.05
C ALA A 173 19.57 5.97 14.01
N ALA A 174 18.28 5.84 14.32
CA ALA A 174 17.76 4.81 15.21
C ALA A 174 17.95 3.39 14.64
N VAL A 175 17.58 3.20 13.37
CA VAL A 175 17.73 1.92 12.65
C VAL A 175 19.21 1.55 12.48
N SER A 176 20.09 2.53 12.24
CA SER A 176 21.54 2.31 12.23
C SER A 176 22.10 1.96 13.61
N ALA A 177 21.55 2.52 14.70
CA ALA A 177 21.96 2.22 16.07
C ALA A 177 21.57 0.79 16.49
N LEU A 178 20.49 0.23 15.93
CA LEU A 178 20.14 -1.20 16.03
C LEU A 178 21.06 -2.11 15.19
N GLY A 179 21.88 -1.55 14.30
CA GLY A 179 22.80 -2.31 13.44
C GLY A 179 22.19 -2.82 12.13
N ILE A 180 21.13 -2.17 11.65
CA ILE A 180 20.41 -2.50 10.42
C ILE A 180 20.91 -1.61 9.27
N GLN A 181 20.88 -2.14 8.04
CA GLN A 181 21.36 -1.52 6.80
C GLN A 181 20.31 -1.66 5.69
N ASN A 182 20.43 -0.89 4.59
CA ASN A 182 19.45 -0.97 3.50
C ASN A 182 19.44 -2.31 2.73
N SER A 183 20.47 -3.15 2.89
CA SER A 183 20.64 -4.46 2.24
C SER A 183 20.18 -5.64 3.12
N ASP A 184 19.69 -5.37 4.32
CA ASP A 184 19.18 -6.39 5.22
C ASP A 184 17.72 -6.73 4.89
N THR A 185 17.32 -7.98 5.10
CA THR A 185 15.91 -8.40 5.10
C THR A 185 15.37 -8.28 6.53
N VAL A 186 14.35 -7.48 6.76
CA VAL A 186 13.82 -7.24 8.11
C VAL A 186 12.55 -8.07 8.37
N VAL A 187 12.48 -8.76 9.51
CA VAL A 187 11.28 -9.49 9.95
C VAL A 187 10.84 -8.97 11.31
N VAL A 188 9.65 -8.40 11.39
CA VAL A 188 9.11 -7.78 12.60
C VAL A 188 8.04 -8.68 13.23
N TYR A 189 8.10 -8.89 14.54
CA TYR A 189 7.05 -9.58 15.31
C TYR A 189 6.64 -8.78 16.55
N ASP A 190 5.54 -9.20 17.18
CA ASP A 190 5.20 -8.76 18.54
C ASP A 190 4.63 -9.90 19.41
N GLY A 191 4.55 -9.65 20.72
CA GLY A 191 4.02 -10.56 21.74
C GLY A 191 2.48 -10.61 21.84
N LYS A 192 1.75 -10.15 20.82
CA LYS A 192 0.31 -10.38 20.63
C LYS A 192 0.01 -11.23 19.39
N GLY A 193 0.80 -11.11 18.33
CA GLY A 193 0.66 -11.83 17.06
C GLY A 193 0.95 -10.88 15.91
N ILE A 194 -0.08 -10.14 15.51
CA ILE A 194 0.04 -8.94 14.66
C ILE A 194 -0.73 -7.81 15.35
N PHE A 195 -0.01 -6.88 15.98
CA PHE A 195 -0.55 -5.70 16.63
C PHE A 195 0.30 -4.45 16.37
N SER A 196 1.51 -4.41 16.93
CA SER A 196 2.46 -3.31 16.81
C SER A 196 3.57 -3.60 15.78
N ALA A 197 3.81 -4.87 15.43
CA ALA A 197 4.72 -5.25 14.35
C ALA A 197 4.35 -4.60 13.01
N ALA A 198 3.04 -4.52 12.70
CA ALA A 198 2.53 -3.86 11.50
C ALA A 198 2.87 -2.36 11.44
N ARG A 199 2.95 -1.67 12.60
CA ARG A 199 3.35 -0.26 12.67
C ARG A 199 4.79 -0.09 12.21
N VAL A 200 5.71 -0.88 12.74
CA VAL A 200 7.14 -0.81 12.37
C VAL A 200 7.35 -1.24 10.92
N TRP A 201 6.65 -2.27 10.43
CA TRP A 201 6.62 -2.62 8.99
C TRP A 201 6.26 -1.41 8.11
N TRP A 202 5.19 -0.68 8.46
CA TRP A 202 4.79 0.52 7.72
C TRP A 202 5.79 1.67 7.86
N MET A 203 6.44 1.86 9.02
CA MET A 203 7.47 2.88 9.21
C MET A 203 8.66 2.67 8.26
N PHE A 204 9.24 1.46 8.21
CA PHE A 204 10.33 1.16 7.28
C PHE A 204 9.94 1.37 5.80
N ARG A 205 8.71 0.96 5.40
CA ARG A 205 8.18 1.21 4.06
C ARG A 205 8.02 2.70 3.76
N THR A 206 7.57 3.47 4.75
CA THR A 206 7.46 4.93 4.67
C THR A 206 8.82 5.62 4.57
N PHE A 207 9.90 4.99 5.06
CA PHE A 207 11.29 5.41 4.81
C PHE A 207 11.97 4.65 3.67
N GLY A 208 11.18 4.09 2.74
CA GLY A 208 11.66 3.60 1.44
C GLY A 208 12.27 2.20 1.45
N HIS A 209 12.35 1.54 2.61
CA HIS A 209 12.87 0.18 2.74
C HIS A 209 11.75 -0.84 2.52
N LYS A 210 11.91 -1.70 1.51
CA LYS A 210 10.85 -2.59 1.00
C LYS A 210 11.03 -4.06 1.37
N ASP A 211 12.23 -4.48 1.76
CA ASP A 211 12.54 -5.88 2.10
C ASP A 211 12.19 -6.16 3.57
N ILE A 212 10.94 -5.87 3.94
CA ILE A 212 10.43 -5.97 5.31
C ILE A 212 9.09 -6.68 5.38
N PHE A 213 9.02 -7.62 6.32
CA PHE A 213 7.89 -8.52 6.52
C PHE A 213 7.45 -8.53 7.99
N VAL A 214 6.18 -8.85 8.24
CA VAL A 214 5.69 -9.19 9.58
C VAL A 214 5.75 -10.71 9.78
N LEU A 215 6.10 -11.19 10.97
CA LEU A 215 6.02 -12.61 11.33
C LEU A 215 4.54 -13.00 11.53
N ASP A 216 3.99 -13.82 10.64
CA ASP A 216 2.56 -14.16 10.67
C ASP A 216 2.23 -15.04 11.90
N GLY A 217 1.35 -14.56 12.78
CA GLY A 217 1.08 -15.16 14.09
C GLY A 217 2.06 -14.77 15.21
N GLY A 218 3.14 -14.05 14.91
CA GLY A 218 4.09 -13.45 15.85
C GLY A 218 4.79 -14.42 16.81
N LEU A 219 5.26 -13.89 17.95
CA LEU A 219 5.85 -14.71 19.03
C LEU A 219 4.90 -15.82 19.56
N PRO A 220 3.56 -15.64 19.60
CA PRO A 220 2.64 -16.71 19.96
C PRO A 220 2.71 -17.94 19.03
N ASP A 221 2.77 -17.75 17.71
CA ASP A 221 2.90 -18.86 16.74
C ASP A 221 4.29 -19.50 16.82
N TRP A 222 5.34 -18.67 16.88
CA TRP A 222 6.72 -19.13 17.05
C TRP A 222 6.88 -20.10 18.22
N ARG A 223 6.30 -19.73 19.38
CA ARG A 223 6.32 -20.57 20.59
C ARG A 223 5.39 -21.77 20.50
N ALA A 224 4.24 -21.67 19.84
CA ALA A 224 3.32 -22.80 19.63
C ALA A 224 3.94 -23.91 18.78
N LYS A 225 4.82 -23.55 17.84
CA LYS A 225 5.61 -24.47 17.00
C LYS A 225 6.85 -25.05 17.70
N GLY A 226 7.11 -24.66 18.95
CA GLY A 226 8.22 -25.16 19.75
C GLY A 226 9.61 -24.65 19.34
N TYR A 227 9.68 -23.57 18.56
CA TYR A 227 10.97 -22.98 18.18
C TYR A 227 11.67 -22.30 19.37
N ASN A 228 13.00 -22.36 19.36
CA ASN A 228 13.85 -21.81 20.41
C ASN A 228 13.60 -20.31 20.62
N VAL A 229 13.74 -19.86 21.87
CA VAL A 229 13.71 -18.44 22.28
C VAL A 229 14.92 -18.14 23.16
N GLU A 230 15.42 -16.91 23.14
CA GLU A 230 16.41 -16.43 24.09
C GLU A 230 15.72 -15.89 25.36
N SER A 231 16.22 -16.30 26.53
CA SER A 231 15.69 -15.91 27.84
C SER A 231 16.59 -14.93 28.61
N SER A 232 17.57 -14.33 27.93
CA SER A 232 18.44 -13.30 28.49
C SER A 232 19.06 -12.45 27.39
N THR A 233 18.71 -11.17 27.29
CA THR A 233 19.31 -10.26 26.31
C THR A 233 20.77 -9.95 26.65
N SER A 234 21.66 -9.96 25.65
CA SER A 234 23.07 -9.61 25.82
C SER A 234 23.31 -8.11 26.08
N LEU A 235 24.44 -7.75 26.70
CA LEU A 235 24.81 -6.35 26.96
C LEU A 235 24.97 -5.53 25.66
N ASP A 236 25.39 -6.16 24.56
CA ASP A 236 25.47 -5.53 23.24
C ASP A 236 24.09 -5.17 22.68
N LEU A 237 23.13 -6.10 22.74
CA LEU A 237 21.74 -5.85 22.35
C LEU A 237 21.12 -4.75 23.22
N LEU A 238 21.27 -4.81 24.55
CA LEU A 238 20.78 -3.75 25.45
C LEU A 238 21.40 -2.38 25.14
N SER A 239 22.69 -2.33 24.79
CA SER A 239 23.37 -1.11 24.37
C SER A 239 22.78 -0.53 23.08
N LYS A 240 22.57 -1.36 22.06
CA LYS A 240 21.95 -0.97 20.77
C LYS A 240 20.54 -0.41 20.97
N ILE A 241 19.71 -1.10 21.76
CA ILE A 241 18.32 -0.70 22.04
C ILE A 241 18.28 0.66 22.75
N SER A 242 19.04 0.82 23.84
CA SER A 242 19.12 2.10 24.57
C SER A 242 19.62 3.24 23.68
N LYS A 243 20.60 2.96 22.80
CA LYS A 243 21.18 3.94 21.88
C LYS A 243 20.19 4.37 20.79
N ALA A 244 19.32 3.47 20.31
CA ALA A 244 18.32 3.78 19.28
C ALA A 244 17.33 4.87 19.74
N SER A 245 16.72 4.71 20.92
CA SER A 245 15.81 5.71 21.51
C SER A 245 16.54 6.98 21.99
N GLU A 246 17.86 6.92 22.21
CA GLU A 246 18.68 8.08 22.55
C GLU A 246 19.01 8.93 21.31
N VAL A 247 19.43 8.33 20.19
CA VAL A 247 19.85 9.10 19.01
C VAL A 247 18.70 9.88 18.38
N VAL A 248 17.46 9.40 18.45
CA VAL A 248 16.26 10.17 18.03
C VAL A 248 16.19 11.49 18.79
N LYS A 249 16.29 11.44 20.12
CA LYS A 249 16.23 12.61 21.01
C LYS A 249 17.43 13.55 20.79
N LYS A 250 18.56 13.05 20.31
CA LYS A 250 19.73 13.83 19.91
C LYS A 250 19.53 14.54 18.57
N THR A 251 19.05 13.82 17.54
CA THR A 251 18.73 14.41 16.22
C THR A 251 17.75 15.58 16.35
N TYR A 252 16.68 15.43 17.13
CA TYR A 252 15.68 16.50 17.32
C TYR A 252 16.19 17.74 18.07
N LYS A 253 17.34 17.66 18.75
CA LYS A 253 18.03 18.81 19.34
C LYS A 253 19.11 19.42 18.43
N GLY A 254 19.33 18.84 17.25
CA GLY A 254 20.46 19.18 16.38
C GLY A 254 21.83 18.69 16.88
N GLU A 255 21.87 17.78 17.87
CA GLU A 255 23.11 17.14 18.30
C GLU A 255 23.68 16.25 17.18
N GLN A 256 25.01 16.19 17.06
CA GLN A 256 25.67 15.33 16.08
C GLN A 256 25.48 13.85 16.41
N VAL A 257 24.73 13.14 15.56
CA VAL A 257 24.62 11.68 15.58
C VAL A 257 25.71 11.05 14.69
N GLY A 258 26.08 9.80 14.98
CA GLY A 258 27.09 9.08 14.20
C GLY A 258 26.66 8.77 12.76
N ALA A 259 27.61 8.37 11.92
CA ALA A 259 27.35 8.01 10.54
C ALA A 259 26.27 6.91 10.43
N SER A 260 25.30 7.13 9.55
CA SER A 260 24.14 6.24 9.36
C SER A 260 24.47 5.10 8.38
N SER A 261 24.32 3.85 8.81
CA SER A 261 24.42 2.66 7.94
C SER A 261 23.12 2.39 7.15
N PHE A 262 22.03 2.98 7.61
CA PHE A 262 20.73 2.98 6.95
C PHE A 262 20.45 4.36 6.36
N ARG A 263 20.04 4.40 5.10
CA ARG A 263 19.49 5.58 4.40
C ARG A 263 17.96 5.48 4.39
N ALA A 264 17.30 6.36 5.13
CA ALA A 264 15.88 6.62 4.94
C ALA A 264 15.64 7.37 3.62
N VAL A 265 14.48 7.14 3.00
CA VAL A 265 13.93 7.94 1.90
C VAL A 265 12.42 8.05 2.10
N TYR A 266 11.94 9.19 2.56
CA TYR A 266 10.53 9.41 2.89
C TYR A 266 9.60 9.21 1.68
N GLN A 267 8.52 8.48 1.90
CA GLN A 267 7.46 8.18 0.94
C GLN A 267 6.19 8.93 1.37
N PRO A 268 6.05 10.24 1.03
CA PRO A 268 4.94 11.06 1.54
C PRO A 268 3.55 10.50 1.18
N ASP A 269 3.42 9.79 0.05
CA ASP A 269 2.17 9.15 -0.36
C ASP A 269 1.66 8.06 0.60
N LEU A 270 2.50 7.56 1.51
CA LEU A 270 2.13 6.57 2.54
C LEU A 270 1.68 7.21 3.87
N VAL A 271 1.72 8.54 4.00
CA VAL A 271 1.37 9.28 5.22
C VAL A 271 0.31 10.31 4.90
N TRP A 272 -0.72 10.42 5.74
CA TRP A 272 -1.74 11.46 5.64
C TRP A 272 -1.73 12.37 6.88
N SER A 273 -1.93 13.67 6.66
CA SER A 273 -2.08 14.70 7.69
C SER A 273 -3.55 15.02 7.98
N LEU A 274 -3.79 15.76 9.06
CA LEU A 274 -5.11 16.26 9.44
C LEU A 274 -5.77 17.07 8.32
N GLU A 275 -5.03 17.96 7.67
CA GLU A 275 -5.54 18.85 6.61
C GLU A 275 -5.99 18.04 5.38
N GLN A 276 -5.26 16.97 5.04
CA GLN A 276 -5.64 16.05 3.95
C GLN A 276 -6.94 15.30 4.29
N VAL A 277 -7.10 14.87 5.55
CA VAL A 277 -8.35 14.25 6.02
C VAL A 277 -9.51 15.26 6.02
N GLN A 278 -9.29 16.50 6.47
CA GLN A 278 -10.28 17.58 6.44
C GLN A 278 -10.76 17.90 5.01
N ALA A 279 -9.84 18.03 4.06
CA ALA A 279 -10.19 18.25 2.65
C ALA A 279 -11.00 17.07 2.09
N ASN A 280 -10.58 15.84 2.38
CA ASN A 280 -11.20 14.62 1.85
C ASN A 280 -12.65 14.38 2.32
N ILE A 281 -13.12 15.02 3.39
CA ILE A 281 -14.54 15.00 3.78
C ILE A 281 -15.44 15.62 2.70
N ASN A 282 -14.97 16.67 2.02
CA ASN A 282 -15.72 17.34 0.97
C ASN A 282 -15.43 16.73 -0.41
N ASP A 283 -14.17 16.40 -0.66
CA ASP A 283 -13.70 15.88 -1.95
C ASP A 283 -14.11 14.42 -2.21
N ALA A 284 -14.22 13.59 -1.16
CA ALA A 284 -14.45 12.14 -1.21
C ALA A 284 -13.47 11.34 -2.11
N ASN A 285 -12.30 11.90 -2.43
CA ASN A 285 -11.31 11.34 -3.36
C ASN A 285 -10.64 10.03 -2.87
N ARG A 286 -10.56 9.81 -1.56
CA ARG A 286 -10.07 8.57 -0.93
C ARG A 286 -11.06 8.03 0.10
N VAL A 287 -11.11 6.71 0.25
CA VAL A 287 -11.90 6.04 1.30
C VAL A 287 -11.06 5.92 2.56
N LEU A 288 -11.46 6.62 3.63
CA LEU A 288 -10.86 6.50 4.95
C LEU A 288 -11.45 5.29 5.69
N VAL A 289 -10.60 4.40 6.20
CA VAL A 289 -11.01 3.16 6.90
C VAL A 289 -10.39 3.12 8.29
N ASP A 290 -11.23 3.06 9.32
CA ASP A 290 -10.85 3.07 10.72
C ASP A 290 -10.76 1.65 11.29
N ALA A 291 -9.60 1.34 11.88
CA ALA A 291 -9.23 0.07 12.47
C ALA A 291 -9.67 -0.12 13.94
N ARG A 292 -10.30 0.89 14.56
CA ARG A 292 -10.86 0.78 15.93
C ARG A 292 -12.03 -0.21 15.96
N SER A 293 -12.34 -0.71 17.17
CA SER A 293 -13.56 -1.48 17.42
C SER A 293 -14.80 -0.67 17.06
N LYS A 294 -15.80 -1.30 16.43
CA LYS A 294 -17.04 -0.67 15.97
C LYS A 294 -17.72 0.23 17.03
N ALA A 295 -17.76 -0.19 18.29
CA ALA A 295 -18.31 0.62 19.38
C ALA A 295 -17.61 1.98 19.59
N ARG A 296 -16.27 2.05 19.45
CA ARG A 296 -15.49 3.30 19.55
C ARG A 296 -15.75 4.21 18.36
N PHE A 297 -15.82 3.62 17.16
CA PHE A 297 -16.14 4.29 15.90
C PHE A 297 -17.56 4.88 15.93
N GLU A 298 -18.55 4.15 16.43
CA GLU A 298 -19.93 4.64 16.57
C GLU A 298 -20.07 5.71 17.67
N GLY A 299 -19.15 5.75 18.63
CA GLY A 299 -19.18 6.63 19.81
C GLY A 299 -19.93 6.06 21.01
N THR A 300 -20.26 4.77 20.99
CA THR A 300 -21.06 4.09 22.04
C THR A 300 -20.26 3.69 23.27
N VAL A 301 -18.92 3.73 23.20
CA VAL A 301 -18.00 3.57 24.35
C VAL A 301 -16.94 4.69 24.35
N PRO A 302 -16.42 5.10 25.53
CA PRO A 302 -15.40 6.14 25.61
C PRO A 302 -14.08 5.71 24.98
N GLU A 303 -13.32 6.68 24.48
CA GLU A 303 -11.94 6.48 24.04
C GLU A 303 -11.00 6.22 25.24
N PRO A 304 -9.95 5.38 25.11
CA PRO A 304 -9.04 5.08 26.21
C PRO A 304 -8.24 6.28 26.74
N ARG A 305 -8.10 7.34 25.93
CA ARG A 305 -7.43 8.59 26.29
C ARG A 305 -8.46 9.61 26.77
N LYS A 306 -8.32 10.09 28.00
CA LYS A 306 -9.21 11.12 28.59
C LYS A 306 -9.24 12.37 27.72
N GLY A 307 -10.42 12.95 27.53
CA GLY A 307 -10.63 14.18 26.77
C GLY A 307 -10.85 14.00 25.26
N ILE A 308 -10.57 12.83 24.69
CA ILE A 308 -10.85 12.55 23.28
C ILE A 308 -12.35 12.26 23.10
N ARG A 309 -12.97 12.90 22.11
CA ARG A 309 -14.39 12.71 21.77
C ARG A 309 -14.63 11.29 21.24
N GLY A 310 -15.80 10.70 21.52
CA GLY A 310 -16.24 9.46 20.86
C GLY A 310 -16.77 9.72 19.45
N GLY A 311 -16.81 8.70 18.60
CA GLY A 311 -17.29 8.80 17.21
C GLY A 311 -16.20 8.52 16.17
N HIS A 312 -16.44 8.96 14.93
CA HIS A 312 -15.56 8.76 13.77
C HIS A 312 -15.51 9.98 12.84
N VAL A 313 -14.57 9.94 11.89
CA VAL A 313 -14.45 10.97 10.84
C VAL A 313 -15.62 10.80 9.86
N PRO A 314 -16.39 11.86 9.54
CA PRO A 314 -17.51 11.77 8.60
C PRO A 314 -17.16 11.07 7.28
N GLY A 315 -18.03 10.16 6.83
CA GLY A 315 -17.85 9.40 5.58
C GLY A 315 -16.88 8.22 5.64
N SER A 316 -16.12 8.04 6.73
CA SER A 316 -15.22 6.89 6.89
C SER A 316 -15.96 5.55 7.04
N LYS A 317 -15.26 4.44 6.78
CA LYS A 317 -15.72 3.06 7.00
C LYS A 317 -15.03 2.46 8.23
N CYS A 318 -15.63 1.46 8.85
CA CYS A 318 -15.04 0.74 9.99
C CYS A 318 -14.71 -0.69 9.61
N VAL A 319 -13.44 -1.10 9.77
CA VAL A 319 -13.00 -2.49 9.66
C VAL A 319 -12.12 -2.76 10.89
N PRO A 320 -12.69 -3.26 12.00
CA PRO A 320 -11.92 -3.47 13.23
C PRO A 320 -10.71 -4.37 12.97
N PHE A 321 -9.52 -3.98 13.45
CA PHE A 321 -8.27 -4.67 13.11
C PHE A 321 -8.27 -6.17 13.47
N ASN A 322 -9.05 -6.56 14.48
CA ASN A 322 -9.20 -7.95 14.90
C ASN A 322 -10.04 -8.81 13.93
N GLU A 323 -10.75 -8.21 12.97
CA GLU A 323 -11.54 -8.92 11.96
C GLU A 323 -10.73 -9.28 10.70
N VAL A 324 -9.54 -8.71 10.51
CA VAL A 324 -8.57 -9.12 9.48
C VAL A 324 -7.59 -10.20 9.97
N LEU A 325 -7.74 -10.68 11.21
CA LEU A 325 -6.85 -11.65 11.86
C LEU A 325 -7.59 -12.93 12.31
N ARG A 326 -7.16 -14.09 11.80
CA ARG A 326 -7.49 -15.42 12.33
C ARG A 326 -6.97 -15.53 13.77
N ASP A 327 -7.86 -15.99 14.66
CA ASP A 327 -7.61 -16.20 16.09
C ASP A 327 -7.00 -14.98 16.83
N GLY A 328 -7.19 -13.77 16.27
CA GLY A 328 -6.62 -12.51 16.76
C GLY A 328 -5.11 -12.37 16.57
N LYS A 329 -4.46 -13.24 15.79
CA LYS A 329 -2.98 -13.36 15.70
C LYS A 329 -2.43 -13.41 14.28
N THR A 330 -3.08 -14.12 13.38
CA THR A 330 -2.55 -14.51 12.07
C THR A 330 -3.33 -13.80 10.98
N LEU A 331 -2.67 -13.20 9.99
CA LEU A 331 -3.32 -12.47 8.91
C LEU A 331 -4.19 -13.41 8.08
N LEU A 332 -5.42 -13.00 7.75
CA LEU A 332 -6.35 -13.82 6.97
C LEU A 332 -5.90 -14.01 5.52
N GLU A 333 -6.44 -15.06 4.88
CA GLU A 333 -6.21 -15.38 3.47
C GLU A 333 -6.86 -14.32 2.55
N LYS A 334 -6.36 -14.18 1.31
CA LYS A 334 -6.72 -13.07 0.40
C LYS A 334 -8.23 -13.00 0.11
N GLU A 335 -8.88 -14.14 -0.06
CA GLU A 335 -10.31 -14.24 -0.37
C GLU A 335 -11.17 -13.77 0.81
N VAL A 336 -10.77 -14.10 2.04
CA VAL A 336 -11.48 -13.71 3.26
C VAL A 336 -11.25 -12.24 3.60
N LEU A 337 -10.01 -11.76 3.42
CA LEU A 337 -9.68 -10.33 3.54
C LEU A 337 -10.49 -9.49 2.55
N ARG A 338 -10.60 -9.94 1.29
CA ARG A 338 -11.40 -9.28 0.27
C ARG A 338 -12.85 -9.12 0.74
N SER A 339 -13.50 -10.20 1.14
CA SER A 339 -14.87 -10.15 1.67
C SER A 339 -15.00 -9.20 2.86
N LYS A 340 -14.06 -9.23 3.81
CA LYS A 340 -14.09 -8.32 4.98
C LYS A 340 -14.07 -6.83 4.64
N PHE A 341 -13.34 -6.42 3.60
CA PHE A 341 -13.36 -5.02 3.14
C PHE A 341 -14.62 -4.72 2.31
N GLU A 342 -15.04 -5.64 1.43
CA GLU A 342 -16.21 -5.45 0.56
C GLU A 342 -17.53 -5.42 1.38
N ASP A 343 -17.69 -6.29 2.39
CA ASP A 343 -18.81 -6.31 3.36
C ASP A 343 -18.91 -5.02 4.19
N ALA A 344 -17.76 -4.40 4.50
CA ALA A 344 -17.68 -3.12 5.20
C ALA A 344 -17.93 -1.91 4.28
N GLY A 345 -18.21 -2.14 3.00
CA GLY A 345 -18.45 -1.09 2.00
C GLY A 345 -17.19 -0.33 1.62
N VAL A 346 -16.01 -0.97 1.64
CA VAL A 346 -14.73 -0.40 1.20
C VAL A 346 -14.45 -0.83 -0.25
N PRO A 347 -14.65 0.05 -1.25
CA PRO A 347 -14.37 -0.28 -2.65
C PRO A 347 -12.86 -0.41 -2.89
N LEU A 348 -12.36 -1.65 -3.00
CA LEU A 348 -10.93 -1.96 -3.12
C LEU A 348 -10.24 -1.39 -4.38
N LEU A 349 -10.99 -0.93 -5.39
CA LEU A 349 -10.44 -0.22 -6.56
C LEU A 349 -10.13 1.26 -6.27
N SER A 350 -10.78 1.87 -5.26
CA SER A 350 -10.52 3.26 -4.87
C SER A 350 -9.16 3.41 -4.16
N PRO A 351 -8.60 4.63 -4.11
CA PRO A 351 -7.52 4.95 -3.17
C PRO A 351 -8.03 4.84 -1.73
N ILE A 352 -7.23 4.25 -0.84
CA ILE A 352 -7.59 4.03 0.57
C ILE A 352 -6.61 4.73 1.50
N VAL A 353 -7.11 5.22 2.63
CA VAL A 353 -6.33 5.70 3.77
C VAL A 353 -6.78 4.91 5.00
N ALA A 354 -5.84 4.34 5.75
CA ALA A 354 -6.12 3.68 7.02
C ALA A 354 -5.98 4.66 8.19
N SER A 355 -6.80 4.52 9.21
CA SER A 355 -6.70 5.26 10.48
C SER A 355 -7.08 4.38 11.66
N CYS A 356 -6.84 4.84 12.88
CA CYS A 356 -7.22 4.14 14.10
C CYS A 356 -7.28 5.11 15.29
N GLY A 357 -6.90 4.66 16.50
CA GLY A 357 -6.71 5.57 17.64
C GLY A 357 -5.47 6.47 17.51
N THR A 358 -4.34 5.94 17.02
CA THR A 358 -2.99 6.50 17.25
C THR A 358 -1.96 6.06 16.20
N GLY A 359 -2.34 5.92 14.92
CA GLY A 359 -1.45 5.46 13.84
C GLY A 359 -1.01 3.98 13.88
N VAL A 360 -1.14 3.27 15.01
CA VAL A 360 -0.63 1.89 15.21
C VAL A 360 -1.48 0.83 14.49
N THR A 361 -2.73 0.58 14.95
CA THR A 361 -3.55 -0.52 14.38
C THR A 361 -4.07 -0.24 12.98
N ALA A 362 -4.00 1.01 12.51
CA ALA A 362 -4.20 1.39 11.12
C ALA A 362 -3.26 0.63 10.16
N CYS A 363 -2.00 0.42 10.59
CA CYS A 363 -1.02 -0.30 9.79
C CYS A 363 -1.37 -1.78 9.60
N ILE A 364 -2.23 -2.38 10.45
CA ILE A 364 -2.73 -3.75 10.26
C ILE A 364 -3.70 -3.82 9.07
N LEU A 365 -4.53 -2.79 8.87
CA LEU A 365 -5.36 -2.68 7.66
C LEU A 365 -4.49 -2.40 6.43
N ALA A 366 -3.46 -1.57 6.55
CA ALA A 366 -2.50 -1.35 5.45
C ALA A 366 -1.76 -2.64 5.07
N LEU A 367 -1.37 -3.47 6.05
CA LEU A 367 -0.76 -4.80 5.84
C LEU A 367 -1.73 -5.75 5.13
N ALA A 368 -2.98 -5.82 5.59
CA ALA A 368 -4.03 -6.64 4.99
C ALA A 368 -4.34 -6.23 3.53
N LEU A 369 -4.43 -4.92 3.26
CA LEU A 369 -4.66 -4.38 1.92
C LEU A 369 -3.45 -4.57 1.00
N HIS A 370 -2.22 -4.52 1.54
CA HIS A 370 -0.99 -4.85 0.81
C HIS A 370 -0.95 -6.33 0.39
N ARG A 371 -1.39 -7.27 1.26
CA ARG A 371 -1.61 -8.68 0.89
C ARG A 371 -2.64 -8.84 -0.26
N LEU A 372 -3.59 -7.91 -0.41
CA LEU A 372 -4.53 -7.83 -1.54
C LEU A 372 -3.99 -7.08 -2.80
N GLY A 373 -2.75 -6.59 -2.77
CA GLY A 373 -2.11 -5.86 -3.88
C GLY A 373 -2.31 -4.34 -3.86
N LYS A 374 -2.81 -3.76 -2.75
CA LYS A 374 -2.87 -2.29 -2.57
C LYS A 374 -1.66 -1.79 -1.80
N ASN A 375 -0.60 -1.50 -2.55
CA ASN A 375 0.70 -1.13 -2.00
C ASN A 375 0.80 0.38 -1.66
N ASP A 376 -0.22 1.14 -2.03
CA ASP A 376 -0.39 2.61 -1.96
C ASP A 376 -1.23 3.10 -0.77
N VAL A 377 -1.62 2.21 0.14
CA VAL A 377 -2.45 2.57 1.30
C VAL A 377 -1.67 3.45 2.26
N ALA A 378 -2.10 4.71 2.35
CA ALA A 378 -1.59 5.67 3.31
C ALA A 378 -2.14 5.42 4.72
N VAL A 379 -1.45 5.88 5.75
CA VAL A 379 -1.98 5.94 7.13
C VAL A 379 -2.11 7.39 7.57
N TYR A 380 -3.29 7.75 8.07
CA TYR A 380 -3.49 9.01 8.79
C TYR A 380 -2.85 8.89 10.18
N ASP A 381 -1.69 9.53 10.37
CA ASP A 381 -0.78 9.21 11.48
C ASP A 381 -1.33 9.67 12.85
N GLY A 382 -1.68 10.96 12.96
CA GLY A 382 -2.31 11.54 14.16
C GLY A 382 -3.62 10.86 14.56
N SER A 383 -4.33 10.28 13.57
CA SER A 383 -5.45 9.37 13.78
C SER A 383 -6.55 9.98 14.68
N TRP A 384 -7.39 9.15 15.32
CA TRP A 384 -8.46 9.65 16.17
C TRP A 384 -8.02 10.42 17.42
N THR A 385 -6.77 10.27 17.89
CA THR A 385 -6.27 11.06 19.03
C THR A 385 -6.05 12.53 18.66
N GLU A 386 -5.55 12.80 17.46
CA GLU A 386 -5.47 14.15 16.92
C GLU A 386 -6.89 14.65 16.55
N TRP A 387 -7.58 13.93 15.66
CA TRP A 387 -8.90 14.34 15.17
C TRP A 387 -9.94 14.50 16.30
N GLY A 388 -10.12 13.47 17.11
CA GLY A 388 -11.09 13.44 18.20
C GLY A 388 -10.75 14.39 19.36
N GLY A 389 -9.48 14.81 19.47
CA GLY A 389 -9.03 15.79 20.48
C GLY A 389 -9.28 17.26 20.10
N LEU A 390 -9.33 17.58 18.80
CA LEU A 390 -9.51 18.94 18.30
C LEU A 390 -10.99 19.30 18.15
N SER A 391 -11.42 20.41 18.74
CA SER A 391 -12.84 20.76 18.90
C SER A 391 -13.58 21.07 17.60
N GLU A 392 -12.84 21.62 16.65
CA GLU A 392 -13.26 22.20 15.37
C GLU A 392 -13.38 21.15 14.25
N THR A 393 -12.80 19.96 14.43
CA THR A 393 -12.97 18.88 13.45
C THR A 393 -14.37 18.25 13.59
N PRO A 394 -15.08 18.00 12.48
CA PRO A 394 -16.42 17.41 12.53
C PRO A 394 -16.36 15.93 12.94
N VAL A 395 -17.38 15.48 13.67
CA VAL A 395 -17.49 14.12 14.19
C VAL A 395 -18.82 13.53 13.80
N ALA A 396 -18.80 12.32 13.25
CA ALA A 396 -19.98 11.49 13.05
C ALA A 396 -20.14 10.48 14.20
N THR A 397 -21.38 10.14 14.54
CA THR A 397 -21.73 9.09 15.51
C THR A 397 -22.89 8.28 14.94
N HIS A 398 -22.85 6.96 15.10
CA HIS A 398 -23.70 5.99 14.39
C HIS A 398 -23.52 6.02 12.86
N SER A 399 -23.84 4.91 12.19
CA SER A 399 -23.87 4.84 10.73
C SER A 399 -25.24 5.28 10.21
N GLY A 400 -25.25 6.34 9.39
CA GLY A 400 -26.38 6.70 8.53
C GLY A 400 -26.29 6.06 7.15
#